data_AF-A0A850I0H9-F1
#
_entry.id   AF-A0A850I0H9-F1
#
_cell.length_a   1.000
_cell.length_b   1.000
_cell.length_c   1.000
_cell.angle_alpha   90.00
_cell.angle_beta   90.00
_cell.angle_gamma   90.00
#
_symmetry.space_group_name_H-M   'P 1'
#
loop_
_entity.id
_entity.type
_entity.pdbx_description
1 polymer ?
#
loop_
_entity_poly.entity_id
_entity_poly.type
_entity_poly.pdbx_seq_one_letter_code
_entity_poly.pdbx_strand_id
1 'polypeptide(L)'
;MSGRVDRIGAACALLAVLAAQPAARGAAAESSADDVSLLYLSSSDWARQPSPRKVALAADFMRIFCTDQKMSAASLADCLDRDEADGAPFERAMACVSAR
;
A
#
# COMPACT_ATOMS: atom_id res chain seq x y z
N MET A 1 -28.28 29.01 41.62
CA MET A 1 -26.88 29.36 41.93
C MET A 1 -26.18 28.12 42.46
N SER A 2 -24.89 27.96 42.10
CA SER A 2 -23.93 26.92 42.52
C SER A 2 -24.14 25.54 41.87
N GLY A 3 -23.36 25.10 40.86
CA GLY A 3 -21.95 25.34 40.59
C GLY A 3 -21.14 24.14 41.11
N ARG A 4 -21.00 23.07 40.32
CA ARG A 4 -20.26 21.87 40.72
C ARG A 4 -18.79 21.99 40.34
N VAL A 5 -18.00 22.26 41.37
CA VAL A 5 -16.71 21.65 41.75
C VAL A 5 -15.69 21.41 40.63
N ASP A 6 -14.76 22.35 40.52
CA ASP A 6 -13.40 22.13 40.05
C ASP A 6 -12.59 21.36 41.12
N ARG A 7 -11.96 20.25 40.75
CA ARG A 7 -10.89 19.60 41.53
C ARG A 7 -9.81 19.02 40.62
N ILE A 8 -8.81 19.87 40.38
CA ILE A 8 -7.36 19.66 40.47
C ILE A 8 -6.88 18.19 40.51
N GLY A 9 -6.11 17.82 39.47
CA GLY A 9 -4.74 17.34 39.60
C GLY A 9 -4.50 16.00 40.31
N ALA A 10 -4.28 14.95 39.52
CA ALA A 10 -3.48 13.80 39.94
C ALA A 10 -2.48 13.46 38.84
N ALA A 11 -1.20 13.53 39.21
CA ALA A 11 -0.07 13.18 38.37
C ALA A 11 -0.16 11.72 37.89
N CYS A 12 -0.18 11.51 36.58
CA CYS A 12 0.09 10.20 36.00
C CYS A 12 1.61 9.97 36.00
N ALA A 13 2.12 9.55 37.16
CA ALA A 13 3.42 8.92 37.25
C ALA A 13 3.29 7.42 36.91
N LEU A 14 4.12 6.99 35.96
CA LEU A 14 4.71 5.65 35.82
C LEU A 14 3.82 4.50 35.32
N LEU A 15 3.91 4.25 34.01
CA LEU A 15 4.01 2.88 33.49
C LEU A 15 5.35 2.73 32.79
N ALA A 16 6.15 1.86 33.40
CA ALA A 16 7.52 1.53 33.09
C ALA A 16 7.62 0.63 31.84
N VAL A 17 8.71 0.81 31.09
CA VAL A 17 9.46 -0.22 30.37
C VAL A 17 8.71 -0.94 29.24
N LEU A 18 8.90 -0.44 28.02
CA LEU A 18 9.04 -1.29 26.83
C LEU A 18 10.43 -1.07 26.21
N ALA A 19 11.46 -1.35 27.01
CA ALA A 19 12.82 -1.57 26.52
C ALA A 19 13.08 -3.08 26.42
N ALA A 20 12.48 -3.72 25.42
CA ALA A 20 12.85 -5.07 24.96
C ALA A 20 12.17 -5.36 23.62
N GLN A 21 12.47 -4.58 22.58
CA GLN A 21 12.26 -5.10 21.23
C GLN A 21 13.53 -5.86 20.83
N PRO A 22 13.45 -7.15 20.48
CA PRO A 22 14.60 -7.90 20.02
C PRO A 22 15.10 -7.26 18.74
N ALA A 23 16.33 -6.77 18.77
CA ALA A 23 17.14 -6.66 17.58
C ALA A 23 17.38 -8.08 17.05
N ALA A 24 16.49 -8.56 16.17
CA ALA A 24 16.72 -9.76 15.38
C ALA A 24 15.96 -9.67 14.06
N ARG A 25 16.68 -9.18 13.05
CA ARG A 25 16.68 -9.74 11.69
C ARG A 25 15.30 -9.95 11.06
N GLY A 26 14.72 -8.82 10.68
CA GLY A 26 13.77 -8.72 9.58
C GLY A 26 14.21 -7.68 8.56
N ALA A 27 15.52 -7.49 8.34
CA ALA A 27 15.98 -7.00 7.04
C ALA A 27 15.72 -8.14 6.04
N ALA A 28 14.43 -8.39 5.79
CA ALA A 28 13.98 -9.15 4.64
C ALA A 28 14.44 -8.32 3.46
N ALA A 29 15.55 -8.76 2.88
CA ALA A 29 16.19 -8.25 1.68
C ALA A 29 15.35 -7.19 0.98
N GLU A 30 15.65 -5.91 1.23
CA GLU A 30 15.40 -4.89 0.23
C GLU A 30 16.39 -5.18 -0.90
N SER A 31 16.07 -6.22 -1.67
CA SER A 31 16.60 -6.38 -3.02
C SER A 31 15.96 -5.25 -3.82
N SER A 32 16.56 -4.08 -3.70
CA SER A 32 16.32 -2.83 -4.44
C SER A 32 16.54 -2.98 -5.96
N ALA A 33 16.67 -4.21 -6.46
CA ALA A 33 16.92 -4.53 -7.85
C ALA A 33 15.65 -4.52 -8.72
N ASP A 34 14.45 -4.48 -8.14
CA ASP A 34 13.21 -4.43 -8.90
C ASP A 34 12.17 -3.49 -8.26
N ASP A 35 12.59 -2.33 -7.75
CA ASP A 35 11.69 -1.25 -7.30
C ASP A 35 11.03 -0.51 -8.49
N VAL A 36 10.64 -1.26 -9.51
CA VAL A 36 10.00 -0.71 -10.70
C VAL A 36 8.54 -0.49 -10.36
N SER A 37 8.17 0.77 -10.12
CA SER A 37 6.77 1.15 -9.95
C SER A 37 5.96 0.79 -11.20
N LEU A 38 4.69 0.44 -11.00
CA LEU A 38 3.71 0.26 -12.09
C LEU A 38 3.71 1.43 -13.08
N LEU A 39 4.08 2.64 -12.61
CA LEU A 39 4.19 3.87 -13.39
C LEU A 39 5.19 3.81 -14.55
N TYR A 40 6.28 3.04 -14.38
CA TYR A 40 7.38 2.99 -15.35
C TYR A 40 7.57 1.60 -15.93
N LEU A 41 6.72 0.66 -15.55
CA LEU A 41 6.83 -0.72 -15.97
C LEU A 41 6.45 -0.84 -17.45
N SER A 42 7.21 -1.59 -18.26
CA SER A 42 6.76 -1.94 -19.60
C SER A 42 5.72 -3.06 -19.53
N SER A 43 4.89 -3.21 -20.56
CA SER A 43 3.91 -4.30 -20.64
C SER A 43 4.58 -5.67 -20.68
N SER A 44 5.77 -5.77 -21.28
CA SER A 44 6.54 -7.01 -21.32
C SER A 44 7.12 -7.38 -19.95
N ASP A 45 7.51 -6.39 -19.15
CA ASP A 45 7.98 -6.62 -17.79
C ASP A 45 6.82 -6.96 -16.86
N TRP A 46 5.67 -6.33 -17.06
CA TRP A 46 4.43 -6.70 -16.36
C TRP A 46 4.12 -8.19 -16.55
N ALA A 47 4.12 -8.66 -17.80
CA ALA A 47 3.82 -10.05 -18.12
C ALA A 47 4.78 -11.05 -17.44
N ARG A 48 6.05 -10.67 -17.26
CA ARG A 48 7.09 -11.47 -16.61
C ARG A 48 6.99 -11.48 -15.08
N GLN A 49 6.26 -10.55 -14.47
CA GLN A 49 6.13 -10.50 -13.01
C GLN A 49 5.32 -11.69 -12.48
N PRO A 50 5.75 -12.31 -11.36
CA PRO A 50 4.95 -13.31 -10.68
C PRO A 50 3.70 -12.67 -10.05
N SER A 51 2.61 -13.45 -9.92
CA SER A 51 1.32 -12.92 -9.43
C SER A 51 1.40 -12.15 -8.09
N PRO A 52 2.13 -12.61 -7.06
CA PRO A 52 2.27 -11.84 -5.82
C PRO A 52 2.91 -10.46 -6.03
N ARG A 53 3.84 -10.33 -6.99
CA ARG A 53 4.50 -9.06 -7.30
C ARG A 53 3.56 -8.11 -8.05
N LYS A 54 2.75 -8.61 -8.98
CA LYS A 54 1.71 -7.82 -9.67
C LYS A 54 0.72 -7.19 -8.69
N VAL A 55 0.27 -7.96 -7.69
CA VAL A 55 -0.63 -7.45 -6.65
C VAL A 55 0.04 -6.38 -5.79
N ALA A 56 1.32 -6.56 -5.43
CA ALA A 56 2.07 -5.53 -4.69
C ALA A 56 2.20 -4.23 -5.50
N LEU A 57 2.56 -4.32 -6.79
CA LEU A 57 2.66 -3.18 -7.69
C LEU A 57 1.32 -2.43 -7.85
N ALA A 58 0.22 -3.18 -7.97
CA ALA A 58 -1.12 -2.62 -8.01
C ALA A 58 -1.46 -1.90 -6.70
N ALA A 59 -1.13 -2.48 -5.54
CA ALA A 59 -1.36 -1.86 -4.24
C ALA A 59 -0.59 -0.53 -4.09
N ASP A 60 0.67 -0.50 -4.52
CA ASP A 60 1.48 0.73 -4.51
C ASP A 60 0.92 1.81 -5.43
N PHE A 61 0.48 1.43 -6.64
CA PHE A 61 -0.21 2.36 -7.54
C PHE A 61 -1.46 2.96 -6.88
N MET A 62 -2.33 2.12 -6.31
CA MET A 62 -3.55 2.56 -5.65
C MET A 62 -3.28 3.50 -4.47
N ARG A 63 -2.20 3.24 -3.71
CA ARG A 63 -1.75 4.09 -2.60
C ARG A 63 -1.31 5.47 -3.07
N ILE A 64 -0.64 5.57 -4.22
CA ILE A 64 -0.15 6.85 -4.76
C ILE A 64 -1.29 7.66 -5.38
N PHE A 65 -2.18 7.01 -6.14
CA PHE A 65 -3.24 7.68 -6.89
C PHE A 65 -4.58 7.75 -6.15
N CYS A 66 -4.65 7.31 -4.89
CA CYS A 66 -5.86 7.32 -4.06
C CYS A 66 -7.11 6.80 -4.80
N THR A 67 -6.96 5.69 -5.53
CA THR A 67 -8.01 5.13 -6.39
C THR A 67 -9.21 4.64 -5.58
N ASP A 68 -10.33 4.35 -6.24
CA ASP A 68 -11.57 3.90 -5.58
C ASP A 68 -11.31 2.76 -4.57
N GLN A 69 -11.68 3.01 -3.31
CA GLN A 69 -11.55 2.07 -2.20
C GLN A 69 -12.38 0.78 -2.40
N LYS A 70 -13.35 0.78 -3.32
CA LYS A 70 -14.14 -0.41 -3.67
C LYS A 70 -13.39 -1.38 -4.60
N MET A 71 -12.30 -0.95 -5.24
CA MET A 71 -11.42 -1.83 -5.99
C MET A 71 -10.32 -2.37 -5.07
N SER A 72 -10.05 -3.67 -5.12
CA SER A 72 -8.89 -4.26 -4.43
C SER A 72 -7.67 -4.30 -5.34
N ALA A 73 -6.47 -4.31 -4.78
CA ALA A 73 -5.23 -4.46 -5.54
C ALA A 73 -5.20 -5.75 -6.38
N ALA A 74 -5.76 -6.84 -5.86
CA ALA A 74 -5.94 -8.08 -6.62
C ALA A 74 -6.88 -7.89 -7.82
N SER A 75 -8.02 -7.21 -7.63
CA SER A 75 -8.94 -6.92 -8.74
C SER A 75 -8.31 -6.05 -9.82
N LEU A 76 -7.45 -5.11 -9.44
CA LEU A 76 -6.72 -4.27 -10.38
C LEU A 76 -5.66 -5.07 -11.14
N ALA A 77 -4.87 -5.90 -10.45
CA ALA A 77 -3.91 -6.79 -11.08
C ALA A 77 -4.59 -7.76 -12.07
N ASP A 78 -5.73 -8.33 -11.68
CA ASP A 78 -6.54 -9.19 -12.56
C ASP A 78 -7.13 -8.43 -13.76
N CYS A 79 -7.42 -7.14 -13.61
CA CYS A 79 -7.86 -6.30 -14.74
C CYS A 79 -6.71 -6.08 -15.72
N LEU A 80 -5.53 -5.74 -15.21
CA LEU A 80 -4.32 -5.52 -16.00
C LEU A 80 -3.79 -6.77 -16.71
N ASP A 81 -4.07 -7.95 -16.17
CA ASP A 81 -3.74 -9.24 -16.81
C ASP A 81 -4.73 -9.64 -17.90
N ARG A 82 -5.98 -9.18 -17.82
CA ARG A 82 -7.02 -9.47 -18.84
C ARG A 82 -7.06 -8.43 -19.96
N ASP A 83 -6.68 -7.19 -19.64
CA ASP A 83 -6.63 -6.11 -20.61
C ASP A 83 -5.31 -6.18 -21.39
N GLU A 84 -5.34 -6.96 -22.48
CA GLU A 84 -4.24 -7.05 -23.45
C GLU A 84 -4.18 -5.86 -24.40
N ALA A 85 -4.95 -4.78 -24.16
CA ALA A 85 -4.84 -3.58 -24.98
C ALA A 85 -3.38 -3.10 -25.06
N ASP A 86 -2.98 -2.66 -26.25
CA ASP A 86 -1.71 -1.99 -26.48
C ASP A 86 -1.66 -0.74 -25.60
N GLY A 87 -0.68 -0.68 -24.69
CA GLY A 87 -0.54 0.44 -23.77
C GLY A 87 0.35 0.10 -22.59
N ALA A 88 0.91 1.14 -21.97
CA ALA A 88 1.68 0.98 -20.76
C ALA A 88 0.77 0.52 -19.60
N PRO A 89 1.26 -0.34 -18.68
CA PRO A 89 0.53 -0.74 -17.48
C PRO A 89 -0.13 0.41 -16.71
N PHE A 90 0.51 1.58 -16.65
CA PHE A 90 -0.08 2.79 -16.07
C PHE A 90 -1.39 3.22 -16.74
N GLU A 91 -1.40 3.34 -18.07
CA GLU A 91 -2.56 3.81 -18.83
C GLU A 91 -3.73 2.84 -18.69
N ARG A 92 -3.43 1.54 -18.75
CA ARG A 92 -4.42 0.49 -18.51
C ARG A 92 -4.92 0.49 -17.07
N ALA A 93 -4.06 0.79 -16.09
CA ALA A 93 -4.49 0.89 -14.70
C ALA A 93 -5.49 2.03 -14.52
N MET A 94 -5.26 3.19 -15.17
CA MET A 94 -6.21 4.30 -15.20
C MET A 94 -7.53 3.90 -15.88
N ALA A 95 -7.48 3.16 -16.98
CA ALA A 95 -8.69 2.63 -17.64
C ALA A 95 -9.47 1.69 -16.70
N CYS A 96 -8.80 0.69 -16.10
CA CYS A 96 -9.39 -0.26 -15.16
C CYS A 96 -10.07 0.41 -13.97
N VAL A 97 -9.45 1.43 -13.35
CA VAL A 97 -10.05 2.12 -12.20
C VAL A 97 -11.20 3.06 -12.59
N SER A 98 -11.19 3.58 -13.82
CA SER A 98 -12.23 4.50 -14.32
C SER A 98 -13.45 3.79 -14.92
N ALA A 99 -13.32 2.53 -15.31
CA ALA A 99 -14.39 1.74 -15.94
C ALA A 99 -15.42 1.17 -14.94
N ARG A 100 -15.42 1.61 -13.67
CA ARG A 100 -16.32 1.15 -12.61
C ARG A 100 -17.29 2.22 -12.13
#